data_AF-A0AB35RNL4-F1
#
_entry.id   AF-A0AB35RNL4-F1
#
_cell.length_a   1.000
_cell.length_b   1.000
_cell.length_c   1.000
_cell.angle_alpha   90.00
_cell.angle_beta   90.00
_cell.angle_gamma   90.00
#
_symmetry.space_group_name_H-M   'P 1'
#
loop_
_entity.id
_entity.type
_entity.pdbx_description
1 polymer ?
#
loop_
_entity_poly.entity_id
_entity_poly.type
_entity_poly.pdbx_seq_one_letter_code
_entity_poly.pdbx_strand_id
1 'polypeptide(L)' 'MPYELSHLNALWDVLGKTTVRDEDGDVVTDEPFLHFPAGTPLFHIWAWFESLHDGFVVAVKLYNTSPPDTSTDRKSK' A
#
# COMPACT_ATOMS: atom_id res chain seq x y z
N MET A 1 12.42 3.59 -13.86
CA MET A 1 13.17 3.48 -12.58
C MET A 1 12.27 2.75 -11.61
N PRO A 2 12.59 1.53 -11.16
CA PRO A 2 11.83 0.89 -10.10
C PRO A 2 11.92 1.77 -8.84
N TYR A 3 10.81 1.96 -8.14
CA TYR A 3 10.86 2.62 -6.84
C TYR A 3 11.52 1.68 -5.84
N GLU A 4 12.47 2.17 -5.07
CA GLU A 4 13.05 1.41 -3.96
C GLU A 4 11.97 1.16 -2.90
N LEU A 5 11.93 -0.06 -2.35
CA LEU A 5 10.97 -0.43 -1.30
C LEU A 5 10.99 0.55 -0.11
N SER A 6 12.18 1.01 0.29
CA SER A 6 12.35 2.00 1.36
C SER A 6 11.66 3.33 1.06
N HIS A 7 11.66 3.75 -0.20
CA HIS A 7 10.97 4.97 -0.63
C HIS A 7 9.46 4.78 -0.54
N LEU A 8 8.94 3.64 -1.02
CA LEU A 8 7.52 3.33 -0.93
C LEU A 8 7.05 3.22 0.53
N ASN A 9 7.88 2.67 1.42
CA ASN A 9 7.59 2.62 2.86
C ASN A 9 7.47 4.03 3.46
N ALA A 10 8.35 4.95 3.09
CA ALA A 10 8.26 6.34 3.56
C ALA A 10 6.98 7.03 3.04
N LEU A 11 6.61 6.80 1.78
CA LEU A 11 5.36 7.34 1.22
C LEU A 11 4.13 6.73 1.89
N TRP A 12 4.17 5.45 2.24
CA TRP A 12 3.12 4.78 2.99
C TRP A 12 2.91 5.41 4.37
N ASP A 13 4.00 5.72 5.09
CA ASP A 13 3.93 6.41 6.38
C ASP A 13 3.36 7.83 6.25
N VAL A 14 3.56 8.50 5.10
CA VAL A 14 2.92 9.78 4.80
C VAL A 14 1.42 9.58 4.55
N LEU A 15 1.04 8.58 3.75
CA LEU A 15 -0.37 8.26 3.47
C LEU A 15 -1.14 7.95 4.77
N GLY A 16 -0.52 7.21 5.70
CA GLY A 16 -1.12 6.90 7.00
C GLY A 16 -1.34 8.12 7.91
N LYS A 17 -0.76 9.28 7.58
CA LYS A 17 -0.98 10.56 8.29
C LYS A 17 -1.94 11.48 7.54
N THR A 18 -2.27 11.17 6.28
CA THR A 18 -3.22 11.93 5.48
C THR A 18 -4.62 11.76 6.06
N THR A 19 -5.38 12.85 6.10
CA THR A 19 -6.78 12.81 6.51
C THR A 19 -7.61 12.08 5.46
N VAL A 20 -8.48 11.20 5.93
CA VAL A 20 -9.38 10.42 5.08
C VAL A 20 -10.81 10.63 5.54
N ARG A 21 -11.75 10.55 4.59
CA ARG A 21 -13.17 10.66 4.86
C ARG A 21 -13.91 9.48 4.24
N ASP A 22 -15.07 9.17 4.80
CA ASP A 22 -16.01 8.23 4.21
C ASP A 22 -16.88 8.97 3.18
N GLU A 23 -16.89 8.48 1.95
CA GLU A 23 -17.66 9.04 0.84
C GLU A 23 -18.31 7.88 0.08
N ASP A 24 -19.65 7.81 0.13
CA ASP A 24 -20.44 6.75 -0.53
C ASP A 24 -20.04 5.30 -0.14
N GLY A 25 -19.51 5.10 1.07
CA GLY A 25 -19.04 3.81 1.56
C GLY A 25 -17.62 3.46 1.15
N ASP A 26 -16.92 4.36 0.46
CA ASP A 26 -15.50 4.29 0.17
C ASP A 26 -14.71 5.25 1.06
N VAL A 27 -13.52 4.81 1.50
CA VAL A 27 -12.59 5.67 2.22
C VAL A 27 -11.74 6.43 1.21
N VAL A 28 -11.97 7.73 1.08
CA VAL A 28 -11.28 8.63 0.14
C VAL A 28 -10.32 9.57 0.86
N THR A 29 -9.27 10.02 0.18
CA THR A 29 -8.37 11.03 0.72
C THR A 29 -9.08 12.39 0.80
N ASP A 30 -8.99 13.07 1.94
CA ASP A 30 -9.57 14.41 2.08
C ASP A 30 -8.66 15.48 1.44
N GLU A 31 -7.38 15.18 1.35
CA GLU A 31 -6.35 16.01 0.71
C GLU A 31 -5.72 15.29 -0.50
N PRO A 32 -5.12 16.04 -1.45
CA PRO A 32 -4.36 15.43 -2.54
C PRO A 32 -3.12 14.69 -2.03
N PHE A 33 -2.87 13.50 -2.57
CA PHE A 33 -1.70 12.69 -2.25
C PHE A 33 -0.86 12.45 -3.50
N LEU A 34 0.34 13.04 -3.57
CA LEU A 34 1.22 12.97 -4.74
C LEU A 34 0.52 13.49 -6.03
N HIS A 35 0.19 12.59 -6.95
CA HIS A 35 -0.51 12.88 -8.20
C HIS A 35 -2.00 12.52 -8.12
N PHE A 36 -2.47 12.00 -6.98
CA PHE A 36 -3.87 11.72 -6.72
C PHE A 36 -4.57 12.97 -6.17
N PRO A 37 -5.66 13.44 -6.78
CA PRO A 37 -6.44 14.55 -6.24
C PRO A 37 -7.16 14.14 -4.94
N ALA A 38 -7.62 15.12 -4.17
CA ALA A 38 -8.55 14.88 -3.07
C ALA A 38 -9.83 14.19 -3.58
N GLY A 39 -10.41 13.30 -2.77
CA GLY A 39 -11.53 12.44 -3.14
C GLY A 39 -11.09 11.13 -3.82
N THR A 40 -9.78 10.85 -3.91
CA THR A 40 -9.33 9.57 -4.48
C THR A 40 -9.55 8.44 -3.47
N PRO A 41 -10.22 7.33 -3.83
CA PRO A 41 -10.36 6.19 -2.92
C PRO A 41 -9.01 5.57 -2.58
N LEU A 42 -8.80 5.27 -1.30
CA LEU A 42 -7.56 4.67 -0.79
C LEU A 42 -7.19 3.39 -1.54
N PHE A 43 -8.18 2.59 -1.93
CA PHE A 43 -7.98 1.38 -2.70
C PHE A 43 -7.21 1.62 -4.01
N HIS A 44 -7.45 2.73 -4.70
CA HIS A 44 -6.69 3.08 -5.92
C HIS A 44 -5.24 3.44 -5.60
N ILE A 45 -5.00 4.15 -4.51
CA ILE A 45 -3.65 4.51 -4.06
C ILE A 45 -2.89 3.26 -3.62
N TRP A 46 -3.56 2.33 -2.95
CA TRP A 46 -3.02 1.03 -2.56
C TRP A 46 -2.62 0.18 -3.76
N ALA A 47 -3.51 0.03 -4.74
CA ALA A 47 -3.20 -0.69 -5.97
C ALA A 47 -2.02 -0.08 -6.73
N TRP A 48 -1.89 1.25 -6.70
CA TRP A 48 -0.73 1.94 -7.25
C TRP A 48 0.57 1.54 -6.53
N PHE A 49 0.59 1.52 -5.19
CA PHE A 49 1.76 1.07 -4.45
C PHE A 49 2.21 -0.35 -4.83
N GLU A 50 1.28 -1.30 -4.92
CA GLU A 50 1.57 -2.69 -5.29
C GLU A 50 2.07 -2.80 -6.74
N SER A 51 1.58 -1.93 -7.64
CA SER A 51 2.03 -1.89 -9.04
C SER A 51 3.48 -1.39 -9.22
N LEU A 52 4.02 -0.67 -8.23
CA LEU A 52 5.36 -0.08 -8.32
C LEU A 52 6.48 -1.01 -7.88
N HIS A 53 6.17 -2.01 -7.05
CA HIS A 53 7.18 -2.93 -6.52
C HIS A 53 6.53 -4.23 -6.01
N ASP A 54 6.92 -5.39 -6.56
CA ASP A 54 6.34 -6.70 -6.23
C ASP A 54 6.46 -7.08 -4.74
N GLY A 55 7.50 -6.57 -4.07
CA GLY A 55 7.68 -6.75 -2.61
C GLY A 55 6.85 -5.80 -1.74
N PHE A 56 6.12 -4.85 -2.33
CA PHE A 56 5.25 -3.93 -1.58
C PHE A 56 3.84 -4.50 -1.56
N VAL A 57 3.48 -5.17 -0.47
CA VAL A 57 2.18 -5.81 -0.29
C VAL A 57 1.36 -5.01 0.72
N VAL A 58 0.26 -4.40 0.28
CA VAL A 58 -0.57 -3.52 1.13
C VAL A 58 -1.24 -4.30 2.26
N ALA A 59 -1.68 -5.53 1.98
CA ALA A 59 -2.29 -6.38 3.01
C ALA A 59 -1.33 -6.63 4.21
N VAL A 60 -0.04 -6.87 3.93
CA VAL A 60 1.00 -7.03 4.97
C VAL A 60 1.13 -5.77 5.81
N LYS A 61 1.05 -4.58 5.18
CA LYS A 61 1.11 -3.28 5.87
C LYS A 61 -0.12 -3.02 6.75
N LEU A 62 -1.31 -3.32 6.25
CA LEU A 62 -2.57 -3.05 6.97
C LEU A 62 -2.76 -3.99 8.15
N TYR A 63 -2.49 -5.29 7.97
CA TYR A 63 -2.74 -6.28 9.00
C TYR A 63 -1.53 -6.54 9.90
N ASN A 64 -0.40 -5.87 9.64
CA ASN A 64 0.90 -6.13 10.27
C ASN A 64 1.24 -7.63 10.30
N THR A 65 0.77 -8.36 9.29
CA THR A 65 1.02 -9.77 9.11
C THR A 65 2.33 -9.90 8.34
N SER A 66 3.26 -10.73 8.82
CA SER A 66 4.41 -11.10 7.98
C SER A 66 3.89 -11.63 6.66
N PRO A 67 4.52 -11.31 5.50
CA PRO A 67 4.22 -12.02 4.27
C PRO A 67 4.30 -13.53 4.59
N PRO A 68 3.33 -14.34 4.13
CA PRO A 68 3.40 -15.77 4.33
C PRO A 68 4.74 -16.20 3.75
N ASP A 69 5.60 -16.77 4.60
CA ASP A 69 6.88 -17.32 4.20
C ASP A 69 6.60 -18.27 3.03
N THR A 70 6.85 -17.83 1.79
CA THR A 70 6.86 -18.71 0.62
C THR A 70 8.17 -19.49 0.61
N SER A 71 8.56 -20.01 1.78
CA SER A 71 9.60 -20.99 1.92
C SER A 71 8.90 -22.34 1.90
N THR A 72 8.51 -22.78 0.71
CA THR A 72 8.25 -24.21 0.49
C THR A 72 9.58 -24.95 0.68
N ASP A 73 9.88 -25.30 1.92
CA ASP A 73 10.72 -26.45 2.25
C ASP A 73 9.98 -27.70 1.75
N ARG A 74 10.11 -27.98 0.45
CA ARG A 74 9.89 -29.32 -0.05
C ARG A 74 11.11 -30.13 0.35
N LYS A 75 11.07 -30.63 1.60
CA LYS A 75 11.90 -31.72 2.08
C LYS A 75 11.89 -32.86 1.06
N SER A 76 12.90 -32.87 0.21
CA SER A 76 13.15 -33.95 -0.73
C SER A 76 14.00 -34.99 -0.01
N LYS A 77 13.29 -36.05 0.41
CA LYS A 77 13.71 -37.45 0.54
C LYS A 77 14.99 -37.78 1.30
#